data_AF-A0A661NHU7-F1
#
_entry.id   AF-A0A661NHU7-F1
#
_cell.length_a   1.000
_cell.length_b   1.000
_cell.length_c   1.000
_cell.angle_alpha   90.00
_cell.angle_beta   90.00
_cell.angle_gamma   90.00
#
_symmetry.space_group_name_H-M   'P 1'
#
loop_
_entity.id
_entity.type
_entity.pdbx_description
1 polymer ?
#
loop_
_entity_poly.entity_id
_entity_poly.type
_entity_poly.pdbx_seq_one_letter_code
_entity_poly.pdbx_strand_id
1 'polypeptide(L)'
;MILALVVSATALPACSRDKPDKQEELTIVVEADRSKLARQEQELKQRFNELQQERERLRREREALLSKRLSGGGGHEQQRLLSQKEREIFERERKMLQRERELEQQRQKLTSQVDNLLGKLARQGGALPASAGNAGTLAQREKSLASREADLARREKELARREADLARREADFLKLKSRLAAMPAVASRVRDRPVSRKSAQRVYQKALTKMKKRGILAADLPLEDSGLLKDLEKALKGGNYTQAQALAERLDALVQATAVDAGFIERKLQRLSQLRAQARLSAAAGKKVSSLFRQATRFYSDGRYTRANRQLNKIFAILRK
;
A
#
# COMPACT_ATOMS: atom_id res chain seq x y z
N MET A 1 -33.10 -98.81 -27.44
CA MET A 1 -31.93 -98.05 -27.94
C MET A 1 -32.19 -97.58 -29.36
N ILE A 2 -33.11 -96.63 -29.47
CA ILE A 2 -33.83 -96.22 -30.69
C ILE A 2 -34.22 -94.75 -30.48
N LEU A 3 -34.04 -93.94 -31.55
CA LEU A 3 -34.60 -92.59 -31.85
C LEU A 3 -34.21 -91.40 -30.93
N ALA A 4 -34.11 -90.14 -31.36
CA ALA A 4 -34.11 -89.44 -32.66
C ALA A 4 -33.74 -87.97 -32.33
N LEU A 5 -32.90 -87.29 -33.13
CA LEU A 5 -33.27 -86.15 -34.01
C LEU A 5 -34.27 -85.14 -33.38
N VAL A 6 -33.95 -83.85 -33.22
CA VAL A 6 -34.11 -82.75 -34.21
C VAL A 6 -33.39 -81.50 -33.63
N VAL A 7 -32.29 -81.01 -34.21
CA VAL A 7 -32.16 -79.89 -35.18
C VAL A 7 -32.97 -78.63 -34.85
N SER A 8 -32.28 -77.56 -34.44
CA SER A 8 -32.55 -76.23 -35.01
C SER A 8 -31.27 -75.40 -35.07
N ALA A 9 -30.87 -75.16 -36.32
CA ALA A 9 -29.80 -74.28 -36.71
C ALA A 9 -30.28 -72.82 -36.68
N THR A 10 -29.42 -71.91 -36.22
CA THR A 10 -29.35 -70.56 -36.80
C THR A 10 -27.88 -70.21 -37.05
N ALA A 11 -27.66 -69.63 -38.21
CA ALA A 11 -26.38 -69.45 -38.87
C ALA A 11 -25.62 -68.20 -38.39
N LEU A 12 -24.29 -68.34 -38.40
CA LEU A 12 -23.16 -67.42 -38.64
C LEU A 12 -23.51 -66.01 -39.22
N PRO A 13 -22.70 -64.93 -39.03
CA PRO A 13 -21.26 -64.96 -39.33
C PRO A 13 -20.28 -64.02 -38.58
N ALA A 14 -19.04 -64.51 -38.48
CA ALA A 14 -17.80 -63.88 -38.96
C ALA A 14 -17.31 -62.48 -38.48
N CYS A 15 -16.05 -62.51 -38.05
CA CYS A 15 -15.00 -61.50 -38.24
C CYS A 15 -15.28 -60.03 -37.89
N SER A 16 -14.69 -59.59 -36.76
CA SER A 16 -13.87 -58.37 -36.76
C SER A 16 -12.73 -58.52 -35.74
N ARG A 17 -11.62 -59.05 -36.26
CA ARG A 17 -10.26 -58.87 -35.72
C ARG A 17 -9.82 -57.54 -36.32
N ASP A 18 -9.61 -56.51 -35.49
CA ASP A 18 -9.00 -55.17 -35.76
C ASP A 18 -9.65 -54.15 -34.78
N LYS A 19 -9.08 -53.77 -33.62
CA LYS A 19 -7.87 -52.94 -33.44
C LYS A 19 -7.53 -52.85 -31.93
N PRO A 20 -6.54 -53.59 -31.40
CA PRO A 20 -5.96 -53.28 -30.09
C PRO A 20 -4.90 -52.16 -30.15
N ASP A 21 -4.22 -51.97 -31.28
CA ASP A 21 -3.02 -51.10 -31.36
C ASP A 21 -3.28 -49.60 -31.08
N LYS A 22 -4.44 -49.07 -31.49
CA LYS A 22 -4.71 -47.63 -31.31
C LYS A 22 -4.94 -47.23 -29.86
N GLN A 23 -5.46 -48.13 -29.04
CA GLN A 23 -5.71 -47.84 -27.62
C GLN A 23 -4.40 -47.90 -26.83
N GLU A 24 -3.51 -48.85 -27.12
CA GLU A 24 -2.21 -48.94 -26.46
C GLU A 24 -1.29 -47.76 -26.83
N GLU A 25 -1.20 -47.39 -28.12
CA GLU A 25 -0.44 -46.20 -28.55
C GLU A 25 -0.93 -44.90 -27.90
N LEU A 26 -2.25 -44.72 -27.78
CA LEU A 26 -2.84 -43.54 -27.13
C LEU A 26 -2.61 -43.53 -25.62
N THR A 27 -2.59 -44.70 -24.97
CA THR A 27 -2.32 -44.81 -23.53
C THR A 27 -0.86 -44.48 -23.23
N ILE A 28 0.08 -44.97 -24.06
CA ILE A 28 1.51 -44.67 -23.99
C ILE A 28 1.77 -43.15 -24.18
N VAL A 29 1.07 -42.50 -25.11
CA VAL A 29 1.21 -41.04 -25.34
C VAL A 29 0.68 -40.22 -24.15
N VAL A 30 -0.46 -40.62 -23.56
CA VAL A 30 -1.02 -39.92 -22.39
C VAL A 30 -0.16 -40.11 -21.14
N GLU A 31 0.42 -41.29 -20.95
CA GLU A 31 1.37 -41.55 -19.86
C GLU A 31 2.69 -40.78 -20.04
N ALA A 32 3.19 -40.69 -21.28
CA ALA A 32 4.36 -39.89 -21.62
C ALA A 32 4.11 -38.40 -21.33
N ASP A 33 2.98 -37.85 -21.75
CA ASP A 33 2.60 -36.45 -21.48
C ASP A 33 2.42 -36.18 -19.96
N ARG A 34 1.84 -37.14 -19.22
CA ARG A 34 1.69 -37.05 -17.76
C ARG A 34 3.05 -37.05 -17.03
N SER A 35 3.98 -37.90 -17.47
CA SER A 35 5.33 -37.97 -16.89
C SER A 35 6.13 -36.68 -17.17
N LYS A 36 5.94 -36.08 -18.34
CA LYS A 36 6.57 -34.81 -18.73
C LYS A 36 6.04 -33.64 -17.91
N LEU A 37 4.72 -33.57 -17.70
CA LEU A 37 4.11 -32.56 -16.83
C LEU A 37 4.58 -32.68 -15.39
N ALA A 38 4.65 -33.90 -14.84
CA ALA A 38 5.13 -34.12 -13.48
C ALA A 38 6.58 -33.62 -13.28
N ARG A 39 7.46 -33.81 -14.28
CA ARG A 39 8.82 -33.27 -14.26
C ARG A 39 8.83 -31.74 -14.29
N GLN A 40 8.01 -31.14 -15.14
CA GLN A 40 7.89 -29.67 -15.24
C GLN A 40 7.31 -29.04 -13.97
N GLU A 41 6.38 -29.70 -13.30
CA GLU A 41 5.86 -29.26 -12.00
C GLU A 41 6.91 -29.35 -10.89
N GLN A 42 7.70 -30.43 -10.86
CA GLN A 42 8.81 -30.56 -9.90
C GLN A 42 9.86 -29.47 -10.13
N GLU A 43 10.21 -29.19 -11.38
CA GLU A 43 11.15 -28.13 -11.73
C GLU A 43 10.61 -26.74 -11.35
N LEU A 44 9.34 -26.46 -11.60
CA LEU A 44 8.72 -25.21 -11.14
C LEU A 44 8.70 -25.07 -9.62
N LYS A 45 8.43 -26.16 -8.90
CA LYS A 45 8.47 -26.16 -7.42
C LYS A 45 9.89 -25.86 -6.91
N GLN A 46 10.91 -26.44 -7.51
CA GLN A 46 12.31 -26.16 -7.17
C GLN A 46 12.64 -24.69 -7.41
N ARG A 47 12.31 -24.16 -8.60
CA ARG A 47 12.55 -22.74 -8.94
C ARG A 47 11.79 -21.78 -8.03
N PHE A 48 10.58 -22.13 -7.60
CA PHE A 48 9.83 -21.32 -6.64
C PHE A 48 10.50 -21.32 -5.26
N ASN A 49 10.97 -22.48 -4.78
CA ASN A 49 11.69 -22.58 -3.51
C ASN A 49 12.99 -21.77 -3.54
N GLU A 50 13.74 -21.82 -4.65
CA GLU A 50 14.93 -20.99 -4.86
C GLU A 50 14.61 -19.50 -4.80
N LEU A 51 13.52 -19.09 -5.45
CA LEU A 51 13.08 -17.69 -5.46
C LEU A 51 12.67 -17.20 -4.06
N GLN A 52 11.99 -18.05 -3.28
CA GLN A 52 11.66 -17.75 -1.88
C GLN A 52 12.93 -17.57 -1.03
N GLN A 53 13.93 -18.45 -1.21
CA GLN A 53 15.22 -18.31 -0.53
C GLN A 53 15.95 -17.04 -0.94
N GLU A 54 15.94 -16.68 -2.22
CA GLU A 54 16.52 -15.43 -2.73
C GLU A 54 15.83 -14.21 -2.12
N ARG A 55 14.50 -14.24 -1.99
CA ARG A 55 13.72 -13.18 -1.34
C ARG A 55 14.06 -13.01 0.14
N GLU A 56 14.20 -14.11 0.88
CA GLU A 56 14.66 -14.04 2.28
C GLU A 56 16.07 -13.46 2.40
N ARG A 57 16.99 -13.85 1.50
CA ARG A 57 18.35 -13.32 1.49
C ARG A 57 18.36 -11.82 1.25
N LEU A 58 17.63 -11.34 0.25
CA LEU A 58 17.52 -9.90 -0.05
C LEU A 58 16.90 -9.12 1.13
N ARG A 59 15.89 -9.70 1.79
CA ARG A 59 15.30 -9.10 3.00
C ARG A 59 16.32 -8.96 4.12
N ARG A 60 17.09 -10.02 4.41
CA ARG A 60 18.15 -9.98 5.44
C ARG A 60 19.25 -8.99 5.07
N GLU A 61 19.64 -8.91 3.81
CA GLU A 61 20.61 -7.92 3.32
C GLU A 61 20.11 -6.47 3.52
N ARG A 62 18.82 -6.21 3.25
CA ARG A 62 18.19 -4.91 3.48
C ARG A 62 18.17 -4.55 4.97
N GLU A 63 17.73 -5.48 5.82
CA GLU A 63 17.71 -5.29 7.27
C GLU A 63 19.13 -5.01 7.80
N ALA A 64 20.15 -5.69 7.28
CA ALA A 64 21.54 -5.44 7.62
C ALA A 64 22.09 -4.09 7.11
N LEU A 65 21.64 -3.61 5.95
CA LEU A 65 22.01 -2.26 5.48
C LEU A 65 21.34 -1.17 6.31
N LEU A 66 20.07 -1.36 6.68
CA LEU A 66 19.33 -0.43 7.53
C LEU A 66 19.96 -0.35 8.93
N SER A 67 20.31 -1.49 9.54
CA SER A 67 20.99 -1.51 10.84
C SER A 67 22.34 -0.80 10.79
N LYS A 68 23.15 -1.02 9.74
CA LYS A 68 24.42 -0.31 9.51
C LYS A 68 24.26 1.19 9.30
N ARG A 69 23.13 1.65 8.76
CA ARG A 69 22.83 3.08 8.61
C ARG A 69 22.37 3.71 9.92
N LEU A 70 21.62 2.96 10.74
CA LEU A 70 21.12 3.41 12.04
C LEU A 70 22.24 3.48 13.10
N SER A 71 23.28 2.65 13.00
CA SER A 71 24.43 2.71 13.91
C SER A 71 25.33 3.95 13.73
N GLY A 72 25.04 4.82 12.75
CA GLY A 72 25.44 6.23 12.77
C GLY A 72 26.95 6.55 12.71
N GLY A 73 27.82 5.59 12.40
CA GLY A 73 29.28 5.74 12.57
C GLY A 73 30.14 5.83 11.30
N GLY A 74 29.56 5.96 10.11
CA GLY A 74 30.33 5.87 8.86
C GLY A 74 30.65 7.23 8.22
N GLY A 75 31.93 7.50 7.93
CA GLY A 75 32.35 8.64 7.13
C GLY A 75 31.79 8.61 5.68
N HIS A 76 32.13 9.63 4.87
CA HIS A 76 31.61 9.78 3.50
C HIS A 76 31.83 8.56 2.60
N GLU A 77 32.94 7.84 2.73
CA GLU A 77 33.19 6.60 1.97
C GLU A 77 32.22 5.47 2.35
N GLN A 78 31.96 5.28 3.65
CA GLN A 78 31.05 4.25 4.11
C GLN A 78 29.61 4.54 3.67
N GLN A 79 29.23 5.82 3.61
CA GLN A 79 27.94 6.22 3.07
C GLN A 79 27.82 5.93 1.55
N ARG A 80 28.90 6.13 0.78
CA ARG A 80 28.95 5.76 -0.65
C ARG A 80 28.81 4.25 -0.86
N LEU A 81 29.52 3.44 -0.07
CA LEU A 81 29.43 1.98 -0.14
C LEU A 81 28.03 1.47 0.22
N LEU A 82 27.39 2.04 1.23
CA LEU A 82 26.01 1.71 1.58
C LEU A 82 25.05 2.06 0.42
N SER A 83 25.21 3.23 -0.21
CA SER A 83 24.40 3.62 -1.37
C SER A 83 24.65 2.76 -2.61
N GLN A 84 25.87 2.25 -2.82
CA GLN A 84 26.13 1.28 -3.89
C GLN A 84 25.41 -0.05 -3.62
N LYS A 85 25.51 -0.58 -2.40
CA LYS A 85 24.81 -1.81 -2.01
C LYS A 85 23.29 -1.69 -2.11
N GLU A 86 22.73 -0.53 -1.79
CA GLU A 86 21.29 -0.28 -2.00
C GLU A 86 20.90 -0.39 -3.48
N ARG A 87 21.72 0.15 -4.39
CA ARG A 87 21.47 0.03 -5.84
C ARG A 87 21.57 -1.42 -6.32
N GLU A 88 22.54 -2.16 -5.81
CA GLU A 88 22.71 -3.58 -6.13
C GLU A 88 21.51 -4.42 -5.67
N ILE A 89 21.05 -4.22 -4.44
CA ILE A 89 19.84 -4.89 -3.92
C ILE A 89 18.63 -4.53 -4.77
N PHE A 90 18.46 -3.25 -5.11
CA PHE A 90 17.36 -2.80 -5.96
C PHE A 90 17.35 -3.46 -7.34
N GLU A 91 18.51 -3.57 -8.00
CA GLU A 91 18.60 -4.24 -9.30
C GLU A 91 18.35 -5.77 -9.19
N ARG A 92 18.80 -6.40 -8.10
CA ARG A 92 18.51 -7.82 -7.82
C ARG A 92 17.01 -8.05 -7.60
N GLU A 93 16.36 -7.21 -6.81
CA GLU A 93 14.90 -7.25 -6.60
C GLU A 93 14.14 -7.09 -7.92
N ARG A 94 14.58 -6.17 -8.78
CA ARG A 94 13.96 -5.98 -10.09
C ARG A 94 14.07 -7.22 -10.97
N LYS A 95 15.23 -7.88 -11.00
CA LYS A 95 15.44 -9.13 -11.73
C LYS A 95 14.62 -10.28 -11.13
N MET A 96 14.54 -10.36 -9.81
CA MET A 96 13.71 -11.35 -9.11
C MET A 96 12.23 -11.20 -9.46
N LEU A 97 11.70 -9.96 -9.48
CA LEU A 97 10.33 -9.68 -9.93
C LEU A 97 10.06 -10.07 -11.38
N GLN A 98 11.06 -10.00 -12.26
CA GLN A 98 10.93 -10.48 -13.65
C GLN A 98 10.84 -12.01 -13.68
N ARG A 99 11.71 -12.70 -12.94
CA ARG A 99 11.68 -14.17 -12.80
C ARG A 99 10.36 -14.66 -12.21
N GLU A 100 9.80 -13.98 -11.21
CA GLU A 100 8.48 -14.31 -10.65
C GLU A 100 7.39 -14.28 -11.72
N ARG A 101 7.39 -13.26 -12.58
CA ARG A 101 6.41 -13.15 -13.68
C ARG A 101 6.57 -14.27 -14.70
N GLU A 102 7.80 -14.65 -15.02
CA GLU A 102 8.09 -15.75 -15.94
C GLU A 102 7.64 -17.09 -15.36
N LEU A 103 7.92 -17.36 -14.08
CA LEU A 103 7.46 -18.58 -13.40
C LEU A 103 5.93 -18.66 -13.33
N GLU A 104 5.26 -17.53 -13.06
CA GLU A 104 3.80 -17.46 -13.06
C GLU A 104 3.22 -17.75 -14.46
N GLN A 105 3.83 -17.24 -15.53
CA GLN A 105 3.43 -17.57 -16.90
C GLN A 105 3.65 -19.05 -17.21
N GLN A 106 4.75 -19.64 -16.75
CA GLN A 106 5.01 -21.08 -16.91
C GLN A 106 3.97 -21.92 -16.15
N ARG A 107 3.60 -21.52 -14.93
CA ARG A 107 2.55 -22.18 -14.15
C ARG A 107 1.20 -22.15 -14.88
N GLN A 108 0.80 -21.00 -15.40
CA GLN A 108 -0.44 -20.87 -16.17
C GLN A 108 -0.45 -21.76 -17.43
N LYS A 109 0.69 -21.86 -18.12
CA LYS A 109 0.84 -22.77 -19.26
C LYS A 109 0.67 -24.24 -18.83
N LEU A 110 1.31 -24.66 -17.75
CA LEU A 110 1.13 -26.03 -17.22
C LEU A 110 -0.32 -26.31 -16.83
N THR A 111 -0.98 -25.38 -16.14
CA THR A 111 -2.40 -25.53 -15.79
C THR A 111 -3.25 -25.74 -17.04
N SER A 112 -3.04 -24.95 -18.09
CA SER A 112 -3.76 -25.14 -19.35
C SER A 112 -3.47 -26.48 -20.04
N GLN A 113 -2.25 -27.01 -19.91
CA GLN A 113 -1.88 -28.32 -20.44
C GLN A 113 -2.55 -29.46 -19.67
N VAL A 114 -2.61 -29.35 -18.34
CA VAL A 114 -3.32 -30.30 -17.47
C VAL A 114 -4.82 -30.29 -17.80
N ASP A 115 -5.45 -29.12 -17.91
CA ASP A 115 -6.87 -28.99 -18.28
C ASP A 115 -7.16 -29.62 -19.65
N ASN A 116 -6.26 -29.45 -20.62
CA ASN A 116 -6.38 -30.05 -21.94
C ASN A 116 -6.27 -31.58 -21.89
N LEU A 117 -5.35 -32.14 -21.09
CA LEU A 117 -5.24 -33.59 -20.93
C LEU A 117 -6.46 -34.18 -20.20
N LEU A 118 -6.94 -33.52 -19.14
CA LEU A 118 -8.17 -33.90 -18.45
C LEU A 118 -9.38 -33.86 -19.41
N GLY A 119 -9.46 -32.84 -20.26
CA GLY A 119 -10.48 -32.74 -21.29
C GLY A 119 -10.41 -33.87 -22.34
N LYS A 120 -9.20 -34.29 -22.74
CA LYS A 120 -8.99 -35.43 -23.66
C LYS A 120 -9.40 -36.75 -23.00
N LEU A 121 -8.99 -36.98 -21.75
CA LEU A 121 -9.35 -38.16 -20.96
C LEU A 121 -10.86 -38.27 -20.75
N ALA A 122 -11.53 -37.17 -20.42
CA ALA A 122 -12.99 -37.13 -20.24
C ALA A 122 -13.77 -37.42 -21.54
N ARG A 123 -13.22 -37.03 -22.71
CA ARG A 123 -13.82 -37.32 -24.02
C ARG A 123 -13.58 -38.76 -24.49
N GLN A 124 -12.52 -39.41 -24.03
CA GLN A 124 -12.20 -40.81 -24.36
C GLN A 124 -12.85 -41.82 -23.40
N GLY A 125 -13.10 -41.44 -22.14
CA GLY A 125 -13.76 -42.27 -21.12
C GLY A 125 -15.29 -42.23 -21.17
N GLY A 126 -15.89 -42.88 -22.16
CA GLY A 126 -17.31 -43.24 -22.09
C GLY A 126 -17.54 -44.22 -20.92
N ALA A 127 -18.25 -43.75 -19.88
CA ALA A 127 -18.86 -44.51 -18.78
C ALA A 127 -18.07 -45.71 -18.20
N LEU A 128 -17.33 -45.49 -17.11
CA LEU A 128 -16.96 -46.53 -16.14
C LEU A 128 -17.77 -46.34 -14.84
N PRO A 129 -18.70 -47.25 -14.47
CA PRO A 129 -19.49 -47.15 -13.25
C PRO A 129 -18.72 -47.79 -12.08
N ALA A 130 -18.22 -46.94 -11.16
CA ALA A 130 -17.91 -47.21 -9.73
C ALA A 130 -16.79 -46.27 -9.20
N SER A 131 -15.94 -45.70 -10.08
CA SER A 131 -14.90 -44.72 -9.69
C SER A 131 -15.36 -43.25 -9.80
N ALA A 132 -16.51 -43.00 -10.46
CA ALA A 132 -17.04 -41.66 -10.72
C ALA A 132 -17.35 -40.82 -9.46
N GLY A 133 -17.69 -41.47 -8.33
CA GLY A 133 -17.90 -40.76 -7.05
C GLY A 133 -16.61 -40.15 -6.47
N ASN A 134 -15.49 -40.84 -6.64
CA ASN A 134 -14.16 -40.38 -6.19
C ASN A 134 -13.50 -39.46 -7.22
N ALA A 135 -13.66 -39.73 -8.52
CA ALA A 135 -13.13 -38.88 -9.58
C ALA A 135 -13.84 -37.51 -9.64
N GLY A 136 -15.17 -37.47 -9.47
CA GLY A 136 -15.92 -36.21 -9.40
C GLY A 136 -15.56 -35.38 -8.17
N THR A 137 -15.38 -36.03 -7.00
CA THR A 137 -14.93 -35.34 -5.78
C THR A 137 -13.46 -34.90 -5.87
N LEU A 138 -12.58 -35.64 -6.54
CA LEU A 138 -11.20 -35.23 -6.81
C LEU A 138 -11.14 -34.04 -7.77
N ALA A 139 -11.87 -34.07 -8.89
CA ALA A 139 -11.92 -32.95 -9.84
C ALA A 139 -12.48 -31.67 -9.17
N GLN A 140 -13.46 -31.82 -8.27
CA GLN A 140 -14.02 -30.70 -7.54
C GLN A 140 -13.07 -30.17 -6.45
N ARG A 141 -12.27 -31.04 -5.83
CA ARG A 141 -11.18 -30.66 -4.92
C ARG A 141 -10.04 -29.95 -5.66
N GLU A 142 -9.62 -30.44 -6.82
CA GLU A 142 -8.61 -29.81 -7.67
C GLU A 142 -9.08 -28.43 -8.13
N LYS A 143 -10.33 -28.28 -8.58
CA LYS A 143 -10.90 -26.98 -8.94
C LYS A 143 -10.93 -26.01 -7.75
N SER A 144 -11.25 -26.51 -6.55
CA SER A 144 -11.22 -25.73 -5.32
C SER A 144 -9.80 -25.31 -4.93
N LEU A 145 -8.82 -26.20 -5.08
CA LEU A 145 -7.40 -25.89 -4.85
C LEU A 145 -6.87 -24.88 -5.87
N ALA A 146 -7.17 -25.05 -7.16
CA ALA A 146 -6.81 -24.10 -8.20
C ALA A 146 -7.41 -22.71 -7.95
N SER A 147 -8.66 -22.65 -7.47
CA SER A 147 -9.28 -21.38 -7.07
C SER A 147 -8.55 -20.74 -5.89
N ARG A 148 -8.19 -21.53 -4.86
CA ARG A 148 -7.43 -21.03 -3.70
C ARG A 148 -6.04 -20.56 -4.08
N GLU A 149 -5.36 -21.26 -4.97
CA GLU A 149 -4.06 -20.85 -5.50
C GLU A 149 -4.16 -19.55 -6.31
N ALA A 150 -5.22 -19.39 -7.12
CA ALA A 150 -5.47 -18.16 -7.85
C ALA A 150 -5.72 -16.98 -6.90
N ASP A 151 -6.46 -17.20 -5.82
CA ASP A 151 -6.70 -16.19 -4.78
C ASP A 151 -5.42 -15.84 -4.01
N LEU A 152 -4.59 -16.83 -3.67
CA LEU A 152 -3.28 -16.60 -3.05
C LEU A 152 -2.37 -15.80 -3.98
N ALA A 153 -2.28 -16.16 -5.26
CA ALA A 153 -1.49 -15.42 -6.25
C ALA A 153 -1.97 -13.97 -6.42
N ARG A 154 -3.28 -13.71 -6.31
CA ARG A 154 -3.83 -12.34 -6.29
C ARG A 154 -3.39 -11.57 -5.06
N ARG A 155 -3.45 -12.19 -3.87
CA ARG A 155 -3.01 -11.58 -2.61
C ARG A 155 -1.51 -11.30 -2.62
N GLU A 156 -0.70 -12.20 -3.15
CA GLU A 156 0.74 -12.00 -3.31
C GLU A 156 1.03 -10.82 -4.25
N LYS A 157 0.32 -10.69 -5.38
CA LYS A 157 0.42 -9.51 -6.26
C LYS A 157 0.05 -8.22 -5.54
N GLU A 158 -0.96 -8.25 -4.69
CA GLU A 158 -1.35 -7.07 -3.91
C GLU A 158 -0.29 -6.70 -2.86
N LEU A 159 0.28 -7.70 -2.17
CA LEU A 159 1.38 -7.49 -1.23
C LEU A 159 2.62 -6.94 -1.94
N ALA A 160 3.01 -7.49 -3.09
CA ALA A 160 4.13 -7.00 -3.87
C ALA A 160 3.92 -5.54 -4.33
N ARG A 161 2.70 -5.15 -4.69
CA ARG A 161 2.36 -3.75 -4.99
C ARG A 161 2.51 -2.85 -3.77
N ARG A 162 2.02 -3.29 -2.60
CA ARG A 162 2.15 -2.53 -1.34
C ARG A 162 3.62 -2.38 -0.93
N GLU A 163 4.43 -3.42 -1.08
CA GLU A 163 5.88 -3.38 -0.84
C GLU A 163 6.57 -2.37 -1.78
N ALA A 164 6.23 -2.38 -3.08
CA ALA A 164 6.76 -1.42 -4.03
C ALA A 164 6.35 0.04 -3.71
N ASP A 165 5.12 0.26 -3.26
CA ASP A 165 4.65 1.58 -2.84
C ASP A 165 5.35 2.06 -1.57
N LEU A 166 5.61 1.17 -0.61
CA LEU A 166 6.40 1.48 0.59
C LEU A 166 7.84 1.83 0.22
N ALA A 167 8.49 1.06 -0.65
CA ALA A 167 9.84 1.36 -1.13
C ALA A 167 9.93 2.73 -1.82
N ARG A 168 8.92 3.10 -2.62
CA ARG A 168 8.83 4.44 -3.23
C ARG A 168 8.71 5.54 -2.18
N ARG A 169 7.84 5.36 -1.18
CA ARG A 169 7.66 6.34 -0.09
C ARG A 169 8.94 6.50 0.73
N GLU A 170 9.65 5.42 1.01
CA GLU A 170 10.96 5.48 1.68
C GLU A 170 11.99 6.23 0.85
N ALA A 171 12.06 5.98 -0.46
CA ALA A 171 12.96 6.71 -1.36
C ALA A 171 12.64 8.22 -1.38
N ASP A 172 11.36 8.58 -1.42
CA ASP A 172 10.93 9.97 -1.38
C ASP A 172 11.22 10.62 -0.02
N PHE A 173 11.07 9.88 1.08
CA PHE A 173 11.45 10.34 2.41
C PHE A 173 12.95 10.59 2.53
N LEU A 174 13.79 9.71 1.95
CA LEU A 174 15.24 9.91 1.90
C LEU A 174 15.64 11.11 1.03
N LYS A 175 14.95 11.33 -0.09
CA LYS A 175 15.13 12.55 -0.91
C LYS A 175 14.74 13.81 -0.14
N LEU A 176 13.64 13.76 0.62
CA LEU A 176 13.23 14.88 1.46
C LEU A 176 14.26 15.14 2.58
N LYS A 177 14.73 14.08 3.24
CA LYS A 177 15.74 14.17 4.29
C LYS A 177 17.06 14.73 3.77
N SER A 178 17.53 14.26 2.61
CA SER A 178 18.74 14.80 1.97
C SER A 178 18.53 16.24 1.51
N ARG A 179 17.36 16.60 0.99
CA ARG A 179 17.03 18.00 0.68
C ARG A 179 16.99 18.88 1.92
N LEU A 180 16.47 18.40 3.05
CA LEU A 180 16.48 19.14 4.32
C LEU A 180 17.89 19.27 4.90
N ALA A 181 18.75 18.27 4.72
CA ALA A 181 20.15 18.32 5.14
C ALA A 181 21.04 19.18 4.21
N ALA A 182 20.72 19.23 2.91
CA ALA A 182 21.41 20.02 1.91
C ALA A 182 20.82 21.43 1.73
N MET A 183 19.63 21.69 2.27
CA MET A 183 19.24 23.06 2.55
C MET A 183 20.35 23.63 3.43
N PRO A 184 20.96 24.77 3.04
CA PRO A 184 21.92 25.41 3.92
C PRO A 184 21.20 25.52 5.25
N ALA A 185 21.83 25.02 6.30
CA ALA A 185 21.35 25.27 7.62
C ALA A 185 21.10 26.77 7.63
N VAL A 186 19.83 27.16 7.76
CA VAL A 186 19.52 28.40 8.46
C VAL A 186 19.80 28.09 9.95
N ALA A 187 20.97 27.51 10.24
CA ALA A 187 21.80 27.94 11.33
C ALA A 187 21.91 29.43 11.11
N SER A 188 20.98 30.13 11.76
CA SER A 188 21.33 31.27 12.57
C SER A 188 22.70 31.83 12.20
N ARG A 189 22.74 32.64 11.15
CA ARG A 189 23.30 33.98 11.35
C ARG A 189 22.39 34.70 12.35
N VAL A 190 22.24 34.16 13.57
CA VAL A 190 22.01 34.98 14.74
C VAL A 190 23.31 35.73 14.81
N ARG A 191 23.30 36.90 14.16
CA ARG A 191 24.22 37.94 14.54
C ARG A 191 24.05 38.03 16.05
N ASP A 192 25.11 37.96 16.83
CA ASP A 192 25.13 38.24 18.28
C ASP A 192 24.77 39.71 18.58
N ARG A 193 23.89 40.29 17.78
CA ARG A 193 23.31 41.59 18.01
C ARG A 193 22.17 41.37 19.00
N PRO A 194 22.19 42.07 20.14
CA PRO A 194 21.08 42.01 21.08
C PRO A 194 19.79 42.36 20.34
N VAL A 195 18.84 41.44 20.35
CA VAL A 195 17.54 41.63 19.74
C VAL A 195 16.79 42.67 20.56
N SER A 196 16.43 43.79 19.93
CA SER A 196 15.61 44.79 20.59
C SER A 196 14.17 44.30 20.74
N ARG A 197 13.50 44.73 21.80
CA ARG A 197 12.06 44.52 22.01
C ARG A 197 11.22 44.85 20.77
N LYS A 198 11.54 45.97 20.10
CA LYS A 198 10.84 46.41 18.89
C LYS A 198 11.00 45.40 17.75
N SER A 199 12.18 44.80 17.59
CA SER A 199 12.44 43.77 16.59
C SER A 199 11.61 42.51 16.84
N ALA A 200 11.71 41.93 18.05
CA ALA A 200 10.97 40.73 18.43
C ALA A 200 9.45 40.94 18.29
N GLN A 201 8.94 42.09 18.74
CA GLN A 201 7.53 42.44 18.62
C GLN A 201 7.08 42.60 17.16
N ARG A 202 7.93 43.17 16.29
CA ARG A 202 7.62 43.30 14.86
C ARG A 202 7.49 41.93 14.18
N VAL A 203 8.39 40.99 14.48
CA VAL A 203 8.34 39.63 13.92
C VAL A 203 7.09 38.90 14.43
N TYR A 204 6.79 39.01 15.73
CA TYR A 204 5.59 38.44 16.32
C TYR A 204 4.29 38.98 15.69
N GLN A 205 4.16 40.31 15.55
CA GLN A 205 3.00 40.93 14.91
C GLN A 205 2.86 40.54 13.44
N LYS A 206 3.99 40.39 12.74
CA LYS A 206 4.01 39.87 11.36
C LYS A 206 3.48 38.43 11.30
N ALA A 207 3.90 37.56 12.22
CA ALA A 207 3.43 36.18 12.29
C ALA A 207 1.91 36.12 12.61
N LEU A 208 1.44 36.91 13.58
CA LEU A 208 0.01 37.00 13.92
C LEU A 208 -0.84 37.52 12.77
N THR A 209 -0.39 38.56 12.06
CA THR A 209 -1.12 39.10 10.91
C THR A 209 -1.21 38.10 9.78
N LYS A 210 -0.14 37.33 9.50
CA LYS A 210 -0.19 36.20 8.55
C LYS A 210 -1.15 35.12 9.02
N MET A 211 -1.09 34.72 10.28
CA MET A 211 -1.98 33.72 10.87
C MET A 211 -3.45 34.13 10.71
N LYS A 212 -3.78 35.39 11.03
CA LYS A 212 -5.11 35.99 10.83
C LYS A 212 -5.52 36.05 9.36
N LYS A 213 -4.62 36.46 8.46
CA LYS A 213 -4.87 36.52 7.01
C LYS A 213 -5.19 35.15 6.41
N ARG A 214 -4.49 34.11 6.88
CA ARG A 214 -4.72 32.72 6.49
C ARG A 214 -5.90 32.08 7.21
N GLY A 215 -6.39 32.70 8.28
CA GLY A 215 -7.47 32.19 9.11
C GLY A 215 -7.05 30.98 9.94
N ILE A 216 -5.78 30.88 10.29
CA ILE A 216 -5.25 29.86 11.19
C ILE A 216 -5.52 30.36 12.62
N LEU A 217 -5.99 29.48 13.48
CA LEU A 217 -6.16 29.74 14.91
C LEU A 217 -5.01 29.10 15.69
N ALA A 218 -4.77 29.56 16.92
CA ALA A 218 -3.80 28.93 17.82
C ALA A 218 -4.04 27.42 17.98
N ALA A 219 -5.32 27.01 18.07
CA ALA A 219 -5.73 25.62 18.19
C ALA A 219 -5.64 24.81 16.88
N ASP A 220 -5.33 25.48 15.76
CA ASP A 220 -5.11 24.81 14.47
C ASP A 220 -3.64 24.44 14.26
N LEU A 221 -2.74 24.88 15.15
CA LEU A 221 -1.32 24.52 15.12
C LEU A 221 -1.13 23.05 15.55
N PRO A 222 -0.01 22.41 15.17
CA PRO A 222 0.35 21.07 15.64
C PRO A 222 0.31 20.97 17.17
N LEU A 223 0.00 19.78 17.70
CA LEU A 223 -0.10 19.54 19.15
C LEU A 223 1.18 19.94 19.90
N GLU A 224 2.33 19.64 19.30
CA GLU A 224 3.68 19.97 19.79
C GLU A 224 3.90 21.48 19.95
N ASP A 225 3.17 22.31 19.19
CA ASP A 225 3.30 23.77 19.16
C ASP A 225 2.11 24.50 19.81
N SER A 226 1.20 23.78 20.45
CA SER A 226 0.00 24.36 21.07
C SER A 226 0.33 25.36 22.20
N GLY A 227 1.48 25.20 22.85
CA GLY A 227 2.02 26.11 23.87
C GLY A 227 2.80 27.32 23.34
N LEU A 228 3.14 27.32 22.05
CA LEU A 228 4.13 28.25 21.48
C LEU A 228 3.75 29.73 21.69
N LEU A 229 2.46 30.08 21.50
CA LEU A 229 1.99 31.45 21.73
C LEU A 229 2.12 31.89 23.19
N LYS A 230 1.88 30.97 24.14
CA LYS A 230 2.03 31.26 25.57
C LYS A 230 3.50 31.45 25.94
N ASP A 231 4.37 30.60 25.41
CA ASP A 231 5.82 30.69 25.65
C ASP A 231 6.39 31.98 25.06
N LEU A 232 5.90 32.39 23.89
CA LEU A 232 6.26 33.65 23.25
C LEU A 232 5.80 34.85 24.09
N GLU A 233 4.55 34.85 24.56
CA GLU A 233 4.05 35.89 25.46
C GLU A 233 4.86 35.97 26.76
N LYS A 234 5.22 34.80 27.34
CA LYS A 234 6.06 34.72 28.53
C LYS A 234 7.45 35.29 28.27
N ALA A 235 8.07 34.96 27.14
CA ALA A 235 9.39 35.48 26.76
C ALA A 235 9.37 37.00 26.53
N LEU A 236 8.31 37.52 25.89
CA LEU A 236 8.14 38.98 25.70
C LEU A 236 7.95 39.71 27.04
N LYS A 237 7.17 39.15 27.97
CA LYS A 237 6.96 39.73 29.31
C LYS A 237 8.21 39.64 30.18
N GLY A 238 8.96 38.54 30.07
CA GLY A 238 10.20 38.31 30.82
C GLY A 238 11.43 39.02 30.26
N GLY A 239 11.29 39.83 29.21
CA GLY A 239 12.41 40.57 28.61
C GLY A 239 13.41 39.71 27.82
N ASN A 240 13.13 38.42 27.61
CA ASN A 240 13.98 37.52 26.82
C ASN A 240 13.66 37.66 25.33
N TYR A 241 14.11 38.76 24.72
CA TYR A 241 13.74 39.13 23.34
C TYR A 241 14.39 38.24 22.28
N THR A 242 15.55 37.64 22.55
CA THR A 242 16.20 36.65 21.68
C THR A 242 15.35 35.38 21.61
N GLN A 243 14.92 34.85 22.75
CA GLN A 243 14.00 33.71 22.78
C GLN A 243 12.65 34.04 22.14
N ALA A 244 12.10 35.23 22.43
CA ALA A 244 10.83 35.66 21.83
C ALA A 244 10.92 35.78 20.29
N GLN A 245 12.04 36.27 19.75
CA GLN A 245 12.24 36.34 18.30
C GLN A 245 12.34 34.94 17.69
N ALA A 246 13.11 34.02 18.29
CA ALA A 246 13.22 32.65 17.81
C ALA A 246 11.86 31.93 17.79
N LEU A 247 11.05 32.11 18.85
CA LEU A 247 9.69 31.57 18.91
C LEU A 247 8.77 32.23 17.86
N ALA A 248 8.90 33.53 17.62
CA ALA A 248 8.13 34.24 16.61
C ALA A 248 8.48 33.79 15.18
N GLU A 249 9.76 33.52 14.90
CA GLU A 249 10.22 32.97 13.62
C GLU A 249 9.73 31.54 13.43
N ARG A 250 9.77 30.70 14.48
CA ARG A 250 9.15 29.36 14.46
C ARG A 250 7.66 29.44 14.17
N LEU A 251 6.93 30.36 14.81
CA LEU A 251 5.50 30.58 14.52
C LEU A 251 5.29 30.98 13.05
N ASP A 252 6.09 31.90 12.53
CA ASP A 252 5.99 32.34 11.13
C ASP A 252 6.20 31.17 10.16
N ALA A 253 7.21 30.32 10.43
CA ALA A 253 7.50 29.12 9.65
C ALA A 253 6.35 28.11 9.71
N LEU A 254 5.78 27.85 10.89
CA LEU A 254 4.62 26.96 11.06
C LEU A 254 3.39 27.49 10.33
N VAL A 255 3.11 28.79 10.45
CA VAL A 255 2.02 29.45 9.75
C VAL A 255 2.21 29.34 8.24
N GLN A 256 3.43 29.40 7.72
CA GLN A 256 3.73 29.20 6.30
C GLN A 256 3.57 27.74 5.86
N ALA A 257 4.10 26.81 6.64
CA ALA A 257 4.06 25.37 6.37
C ALA A 257 2.64 24.78 6.45
N THR A 258 1.76 25.37 7.27
CA THR A 258 0.38 24.90 7.43
C THR A 258 -0.39 25.10 6.13
N ALA A 259 -0.71 24.01 5.43
CA ALA A 259 -1.61 24.01 4.29
C ALA A 259 -3.08 24.07 4.74
N VAL A 260 -3.88 24.91 4.09
CA VAL A 260 -5.34 24.96 4.32
C VAL A 260 -5.98 24.07 3.26
N ASP A 261 -5.90 22.76 3.50
CA ASP A 261 -6.40 21.70 2.62
C ASP A 261 -7.66 21.03 3.20
N ALA A 262 -8.13 19.96 2.56
CA ALA A 262 -9.30 19.21 3.00
C ALA A 262 -9.13 18.70 4.45
N GLY A 263 -8.01 18.05 4.76
CA GLY A 263 -7.74 17.51 6.09
C GLY A 263 -7.64 18.58 7.17
N PHE A 264 -7.11 19.77 6.85
CA PHE A 264 -7.12 20.92 7.76
C PHE A 264 -8.55 21.32 8.12
N ILE A 265 -9.44 21.40 7.13
CA ILE A 265 -10.86 21.76 7.34
C ILE A 265 -11.59 20.68 8.14
N GLU A 266 -11.34 19.40 7.88
CA GLU A 266 -11.95 18.29 8.63
C GLU A 266 -11.58 18.33 10.12
N ARG A 267 -10.28 18.46 10.43
CA ARG A 267 -9.83 18.59 11.83
C ARG A 267 -10.46 19.81 12.51
N LYS A 268 -10.63 20.91 11.76
CA LYS A 268 -11.24 22.13 12.28
C LYS A 268 -12.75 21.98 12.52
N LEU A 269 -13.45 21.26 11.64
CA LEU A 269 -14.87 20.92 11.79
C LEU A 269 -15.08 20.02 13.01
N GLN A 270 -14.20 19.04 13.25
CA GLN A 270 -14.24 18.19 14.45
C GLN A 270 -14.09 18.99 15.74
N ARG A 271 -13.14 19.94 15.79
CA ARG A 271 -13.02 20.85 16.96
C ARG A 271 -14.25 21.72 17.14
N LEU A 272 -14.83 22.20 16.03
CA LEU A 272 -16.01 23.05 16.06
C LEU A 272 -17.25 22.29 16.53
N SER A 273 -17.42 21.01 16.15
CA SER A 273 -18.53 20.19 16.63
C SER A 273 -18.42 19.94 18.14
N GLN A 274 -17.22 19.67 18.65
CA GLN A 274 -16.96 19.54 20.08
C GLN A 274 -17.32 20.83 20.85
N LEU A 275 -16.86 22.00 20.36
CA LEU A 275 -17.21 23.28 20.99
C LEU A 275 -18.70 23.58 20.91
N ARG A 276 -19.36 23.25 19.80
CA ARG A 276 -20.79 23.47 19.64
C ARG A 276 -21.61 22.62 20.61
N ALA A 277 -21.16 21.40 20.93
CA ALA A 277 -21.83 20.56 21.92
C ALA A 277 -21.79 21.17 23.33
N GLN A 278 -20.76 21.97 23.62
CA GLN A 278 -20.57 22.62 24.91
C GLN A 278 -21.20 24.01 24.99
N ALA A 279 -21.40 24.68 23.85
CA ALA A 279 -21.90 26.07 23.80
C ALA A 279 -23.43 26.16 23.92
N ARG A 280 -23.92 26.95 24.88
CA ARG A 280 -25.34 27.34 24.97
C ARG A 280 -25.60 28.56 24.10
N LEU A 281 -26.19 28.34 22.91
CA LEU A 281 -26.42 29.40 21.93
C LEU A 281 -27.85 29.94 22.01
N SER A 282 -28.00 31.26 21.88
CA SER A 282 -29.32 31.89 21.65
C SER A 282 -29.89 31.48 20.29
N ALA A 283 -31.22 31.53 20.13
CA ALA A 283 -31.88 31.16 18.88
C ALA A 283 -31.36 31.95 17.66
N ALA A 284 -31.06 33.24 17.84
CA ALA A 284 -30.48 34.09 16.80
C ALA A 284 -29.04 33.68 16.44
N ALA A 285 -28.20 33.39 17.44
CA ALA A 285 -26.83 32.91 17.23
C ALA A 285 -26.83 31.54 16.54
N GLY A 286 -27.74 30.64 16.94
CA GLY A 286 -27.92 29.32 16.33
C GLY A 286 -28.27 29.39 14.84
N LYS A 287 -29.22 30.26 14.44
CA LYS A 287 -29.57 30.49 13.03
C LYS A 287 -28.37 30.98 12.22
N LYS A 288 -27.60 31.93 12.77
CA LYS A 288 -26.39 32.48 12.13
C LYS A 288 -25.29 31.42 11.97
N VAL A 289 -25.03 30.62 13.01
CA VAL A 289 -24.07 29.52 12.97
C VAL A 289 -24.46 28.48 11.92
N SER A 290 -25.73 28.07 11.86
CA SER A 290 -26.22 27.12 10.86
C SER A 290 -26.08 27.62 9.43
N SER A 291 -26.35 28.91 9.18
CA SER A 291 -26.15 29.53 7.86
C SER A 291 -24.68 29.53 7.45
N LEU A 292 -23.79 29.95 8.35
CA LEU A 292 -22.34 29.95 8.11
C LEU A 292 -21.80 28.53 7.89
N PHE A 293 -22.33 27.55 8.62
CA PHE A 293 -21.95 26.15 8.48
C PHE A 293 -22.33 25.60 7.10
N ARG A 294 -23.56 25.85 6.63
CA ARG A 294 -23.98 25.49 5.26
C ARG A 294 -23.08 26.09 4.19
N GLN A 295 -22.72 27.38 4.34
CA GLN A 295 -21.79 28.03 3.42
C GLN A 295 -20.39 27.42 3.46
N ALA A 296 -19.90 27.07 4.65
CA ALA A 296 -18.61 26.41 4.82
C ALA A 296 -18.59 25.03 4.14
N THR A 297 -19.64 24.22 4.33
CA THR A 297 -19.77 22.89 3.70
C THR A 297 -19.82 22.99 2.18
N ARG A 298 -20.55 23.98 1.63
CA ARG A 298 -20.56 24.24 0.18
C ARG A 298 -19.17 24.60 -0.34
N PHE A 299 -18.45 25.49 0.35
CA PHE A 299 -17.07 25.80 -0.06
C PHE A 299 -16.12 24.61 0.11
N TYR A 300 -16.38 23.72 1.05
CA TYR A 300 -15.62 22.49 1.23
C TYR A 300 -15.84 21.52 0.06
N SER A 301 -17.09 21.26 -0.33
CA SER A 301 -17.42 20.41 -1.48
C SER A 301 -16.87 20.97 -2.79
N ASP A 302 -16.85 22.30 -2.94
CA ASP A 302 -16.32 22.98 -4.13
C ASP A 302 -14.77 23.04 -4.16
N GLY A 303 -14.07 22.41 -3.20
CA GLY A 303 -12.60 22.46 -3.07
C GLY A 303 -12.04 23.83 -2.66
N ARG A 304 -12.90 24.77 -2.24
CA ARG A 304 -12.55 26.16 -1.87
C ARG A 304 -12.21 26.27 -0.38
N TYR A 305 -11.22 25.53 0.08
CA TYR A 305 -10.87 25.39 1.50
C TYR A 305 -10.55 26.71 2.22
N THR A 306 -9.89 27.67 1.54
CA THR A 306 -9.61 28.98 2.15
C THR A 306 -10.90 29.77 2.45
N ARG A 307 -11.93 29.66 1.59
CA ARG A 307 -13.23 30.31 1.84
C ARG A 307 -14.01 29.58 2.92
N ALA A 308 -13.99 28.25 2.90
CA ALA A 308 -14.56 27.43 3.97
C ALA A 308 -13.96 27.81 5.33
N ASN A 309 -12.63 27.89 5.43
CA ASN A 309 -11.92 28.26 6.66
C ASN A 309 -12.38 29.61 7.22
N ARG A 310 -12.57 30.62 6.35
CA ARG A 310 -13.05 31.94 6.79
C ARG A 310 -14.45 31.87 7.40
N GLN A 311 -15.35 31.07 6.84
CA GLN A 311 -16.70 30.90 7.41
C GLN A 311 -16.64 30.15 8.75
N LEU A 312 -15.81 29.11 8.85
CA LEU A 312 -15.59 28.39 10.11
C LEU A 312 -15.03 29.32 11.19
N ASN A 313 -14.09 30.20 10.87
CA ASN A 313 -13.56 31.19 11.82
C ASN A 313 -14.64 32.13 12.36
N LYS A 314 -15.61 32.53 11.54
CA LYS A 314 -16.75 33.33 12.01
C LYS A 314 -17.61 32.56 13.00
N ILE A 315 -17.78 31.25 12.79
CA ILE A 315 -18.50 30.39 13.73
C ILE A 315 -17.73 30.31 15.05
N PHE A 316 -16.42 30.03 15.03
CA PHE A 316 -15.59 30.03 16.24
C PHE A 316 -15.68 31.36 17.01
N ALA A 317 -15.73 32.49 16.31
CA ALA A 317 -15.89 33.81 16.94
C ALA A 317 -17.26 34.03 17.60
N ILE A 318 -18.30 33.31 17.17
CA ILE A 318 -19.63 33.33 17.81
C ILE A 318 -19.65 32.36 19.01
N LEU A 319 -19.05 31.18 18.87
CA LEU A 319 -19.06 30.14 19.90
C LEU A 319 -18.17 30.44 21.11
N ARG A 320 -17.15 31.31 20.98
CA ARG A 320 -16.25 31.70 22.08
C ARG A 320 -16.68 32.96 22.84
N LYS A 321 -17.81 33.57 22.46
CA LYS A 321 -18.44 34.66 23.21
C LYS A 321 -19.37 34.08 24.26
#